data_AF-A0AAN6S2F4-F1
#
_entry.id   AF-A0AAN6S2F4-F1
#
_cell.length_a   1.000
_cell.length_b   1.000
_cell.length_c   1.000
_cell.angle_alpha   90.00
_cell.angle_beta   90.00
_cell.angle_gamma   90.00
#
_symmetry.space_group_name_H-M   'P 1'
#
loop_
_entity.id
_entity.type
_entity.pdbx_description
1 polymer ?
#
loop_
_entity_poly.entity_id
_entity_poly.type
_entity_poly.pdbx_seq_one_letter_code
_entity_poly.pdbx_strand_id
1 'polypeptide(L)'
;MDSNASSLDPVTEYLIEENLPDEFGRVPVFPPIVLDLFAACREGRDGMAAAALEAARRIHRYYHEEFVPSDPLERCWNLGMNEFLPSLYGMIFETARLISYDDEHDRQEALVQVLVELRKLPEVTFRRSYNCEKEIAFVNDQWFAYVERELKRIYFVHYRDFRIDDYESSSSSGDPKDLKTSCNEWVSISAFLARCLRAGICDNDKRRCLKPWIDIRFALEEDTGNLPEAVRNSLRIIAAQYILLYGRPIYNHMASQITATETAKKWSLWAAKLKELLQEGRGNGIDEKLASVLKRTLAEVESIASDVAA
;
A
#
# COMPACT_ATOMS: atom_id res chain seq x y z
N MET A 1 18.64 -33.43 19.68
CA MET A 1 18.24 -32.14 20.26
C MET A 1 18.22 -31.16 19.11
N ASP A 2 17.14 -31.18 18.34
CA ASP A 2 16.99 -30.27 17.21
C ASP A 2 16.66 -28.90 17.80
N SER A 3 17.61 -27.99 17.70
CA SER A 3 17.40 -26.58 18.02
C SER A 3 16.36 -26.05 17.03
N ASN A 4 15.11 -25.91 17.50
CA ASN A 4 14.13 -25.03 16.87
C ASN A 4 14.70 -23.60 16.97
N ALA A 5 15.60 -23.24 16.05
CA ALA A 5 15.88 -21.85 15.78
C ALA A 5 14.56 -21.29 15.25
N SER A 6 13.88 -20.51 16.09
CA SER A 6 12.74 -19.71 15.67
C SER A 6 13.25 -18.82 14.54
N SER A 7 12.95 -19.16 13.29
CA SER A 7 13.22 -18.29 12.16
C SER A 7 12.48 -16.98 12.43
N LEU A 8 13.20 -15.86 12.42
CA LEU A 8 12.60 -14.54 12.48
C LEU A 8 11.59 -14.41 11.33
N ASP A 9 10.53 -13.63 11.52
CA ASP A 9 9.59 -13.39 10.44
C ASP A 9 10.23 -12.46 9.37
N PRO A 10 9.85 -12.58 8.08
CA PRO A 10 10.59 -11.95 6.97
C PRO A 10 10.77 -10.44 7.08
N VAL A 11 9.80 -9.72 7.65
CA VAL A 11 9.93 -8.27 7.85
C VAL A 11 10.91 -7.92 8.98
N THR A 12 10.98 -8.73 10.03
CA THR A 12 11.96 -8.52 11.10
C THR A 12 13.38 -8.80 10.59
N GLU A 13 13.55 -9.86 9.77
CA GLU A 13 14.83 -10.17 9.13
C GLU A 13 15.27 -9.01 8.21
N TYR A 14 14.39 -8.55 7.32
CA TYR A 14 14.64 -7.39 6.46
C TYR A 14 15.06 -6.14 7.26
N LEU A 15 14.32 -5.79 8.32
CA LEU A 15 14.65 -4.61 9.13
C LEU A 15 15.98 -4.74 9.89
N ILE A 16 16.40 -5.95 10.24
CA ILE A 16 17.71 -6.18 10.86
C ILE A 16 18.82 -6.03 9.82
N GLU A 17 18.64 -6.55 8.61
CA GLU A 17 19.59 -6.39 7.51
C GLU A 17 19.76 -4.92 7.12
N GLU A 18 18.64 -4.18 7.02
CA GLU A 18 18.65 -2.75 6.74
C GLU A 18 19.20 -1.91 7.91
N ASN A 19 19.38 -2.48 9.10
CA ASN A 19 19.98 -1.78 10.25
C ASN A 19 21.51 -1.91 10.30
N LEU A 20 22.12 -2.63 9.36
CA LEU A 20 23.56 -2.73 9.31
C LEU A 20 24.18 -1.38 8.91
N PRO A 21 25.35 -1.02 9.47
CA PRO A 21 26.04 0.20 9.07
C PRO A 21 26.32 0.19 7.56
N ASP A 22 26.15 1.34 6.90
CA ASP A 22 26.56 1.50 5.51
C ASP A 22 28.08 1.40 5.35
N GLU A 23 28.57 1.47 4.11
CA GLU A 23 30.01 1.42 3.80
C GLU A 23 30.83 2.55 4.48
N PHE A 24 30.16 3.58 5.02
CA PHE A 24 30.74 4.69 5.76
C PHE A 24 30.55 4.57 7.28
N GLY A 25 30.00 3.46 7.77
CA GLY A 25 29.74 3.20 9.18
C GLY A 25 28.54 3.95 9.76
N ARG A 26 27.68 4.55 8.92
CA ARG A 26 26.46 5.23 9.36
C ARG A 26 25.37 4.19 9.60
N VAL A 27 24.76 4.23 10.78
CA VAL A 27 23.65 3.34 11.14
C VAL A 27 22.34 3.93 10.62
N PRO A 28 21.55 3.16 9.84
CA PRO A 28 20.26 3.62 9.36
C PRO A 28 19.31 3.94 10.52
N VAL A 29 18.68 5.13 10.49
CA VAL A 29 17.87 5.62 11.60
C VAL A 29 16.51 4.92 11.69
N PHE A 30 15.98 4.46 10.57
CA PHE A 30 14.60 4.04 10.49
C PHE A 30 14.32 2.60 10.92
N PRO A 31 15.15 1.59 10.58
CA PRO A 31 14.81 0.22 10.93
C PRO A 31 14.63 0.01 12.45
N PRO A 32 15.45 0.60 13.35
CA PRO A 32 15.19 0.55 14.79
C PRO A 32 13.85 1.19 15.19
N ILE A 33 13.47 2.31 14.55
CA ILE A 33 12.18 2.98 14.80
C ILE A 33 11.01 2.05 14.45
N VAL A 34 11.09 1.37 13.30
CA VAL A 34 10.04 0.44 12.84
C VAL A 34 9.98 -0.82 13.69
N LEU A 35 11.13 -1.34 14.13
CA LEU A 35 11.19 -2.48 15.05
C LEU A 35 10.52 -2.15 16.40
N ASP A 36 10.80 -0.97 16.96
CA ASP A 36 10.15 -0.49 18.19
C ASP A 36 8.63 -0.34 18.00
N LEU A 37 8.20 0.20 16.86
CA LEU A 37 6.79 0.32 16.50
C LEU A 37 6.09 -1.06 16.47
N PHE A 38 6.71 -2.06 15.83
CA PHE A 38 6.12 -3.40 15.72
C PHE A 38 6.14 -4.18 17.01
N ALA A 39 7.09 -3.91 17.91
CA ALA A 39 7.05 -4.44 19.26
C ALA A 39 5.80 -3.94 20.00
N ALA A 40 5.50 -2.65 19.91
CA ALA A 40 4.31 -2.05 20.53
C ALA A 40 2.98 -2.53 19.92
N CYS A 41 2.94 -2.90 18.63
CA CYS A 41 1.76 -3.51 18.02
C CYS A 41 1.30 -4.79 18.75
N ARG A 42 2.24 -5.53 19.36
CA ARG A 42 1.92 -6.75 20.12
C ARG A 42 1.24 -6.47 21.46
N GLU A 43 1.32 -5.23 21.94
CA GLU A 43 0.74 -4.79 23.22
C GLU A 43 -0.70 -4.26 23.07
N GLY A 44 -1.19 -4.09 21.83
CA GLY A 44 -2.54 -3.66 21.50
C GLY A 44 -2.63 -2.24 20.88
N ARG A 45 -3.86 -1.80 20.58
CA ARG A 45 -4.10 -0.57 19.79
C ARG A 45 -3.64 0.73 20.45
N ASP A 46 -3.82 0.85 21.77
CA ASP A 46 -3.40 2.05 22.49
C ASP A 46 -1.86 2.18 22.50
N GLY A 47 -1.16 1.06 22.63
CA GLY A 47 0.30 0.98 22.47
C GLY A 47 0.76 1.36 21.06
N MET A 48 0.08 0.84 20.03
CA MET A 48 0.38 1.16 18.63
C MET A 48 0.26 2.66 18.32
N ALA A 49 -0.81 3.33 18.78
CA ALA A 49 -1.01 4.75 18.50
C ALA A 49 0.07 5.63 19.14
N ALA A 50 0.43 5.35 20.40
CA ALA A 50 1.51 6.06 21.08
C ALA A 50 2.88 5.80 20.42
N ALA A 51 3.16 4.56 20.04
CA ALA A 51 4.39 4.19 19.35
C ALA A 51 4.50 4.82 17.96
N ALA A 52 3.40 4.90 17.21
CA ALA A 52 3.36 5.56 15.90
C ALA A 52 3.66 7.06 16.00
N LEU A 53 3.12 7.74 17.01
CA LEU A 53 3.44 9.14 17.28
C LEU A 53 4.91 9.33 17.67
N GLU A 54 5.45 8.46 18.51
CA GLU A 54 6.86 8.54 18.90
C GLU A 54 7.79 8.26 17.70
N ALA A 55 7.46 7.27 16.87
CA ALA A 55 8.16 6.99 15.63
C ALA A 55 8.15 8.21 14.70
N ALA A 56 6.99 8.83 14.50
CA ALA A 56 6.87 10.06 13.70
C ALA A 56 7.72 11.20 14.26
N ARG A 57 7.76 11.39 15.58
CA ARG A 57 8.61 12.40 16.23
C ARG A 57 10.09 12.14 16.04
N ARG A 58 10.54 10.89 16.14
CA ARG A 58 11.94 10.50 15.90
C ARG A 58 12.35 10.76 14.45
N ILE A 59 11.49 10.37 13.50
CA ILE A 59 11.70 10.62 12.06
C ILE A 59 11.74 12.13 11.78
N HIS A 60 10.78 12.89 12.29
CA HIS A 60 10.70 14.34 12.08
C HIS A 60 11.87 15.09 12.70
N ARG A 61 12.29 14.71 13.92
CA ARG A 61 13.47 15.29 14.59
C ARG A 61 14.72 15.06 13.75
N TYR A 62 14.97 13.82 13.34
CA TYR A 62 16.13 13.49 12.52
C TYR A 62 16.09 14.21 11.17
N TYR A 63 14.92 14.31 10.54
CA TYR A 63 14.75 15.13 9.33
C TYR A 63 15.14 16.58 9.55
N HIS A 64 14.68 17.17 10.65
CA HIS A 64 14.95 18.56 10.98
C HIS A 64 16.42 18.81 11.34
N GLU A 65 17.05 17.91 12.09
CA GLU A 65 18.44 18.06 12.55
C GLU A 65 19.44 17.92 11.40
N GLU A 66 19.22 16.96 10.50
CA GLU A 66 20.19 16.64 9.44
C GLU A 66 19.90 17.34 8.11
N PHE A 67 18.62 17.58 7.77
CA PHE A 67 18.24 17.96 6.41
C PHE A 67 17.58 19.34 6.30
N VAL A 68 17.36 20.05 7.41
CA VAL A 68 16.85 21.42 7.38
C VAL A 68 18.01 22.38 7.63
N PRO A 69 18.49 23.11 6.61
CA PRO A 69 19.59 24.05 6.77
C PRO A 69 19.25 25.13 7.79
N SER A 70 20.24 25.48 8.62
CA SER A 70 20.13 26.61 9.54
C SER A 70 20.05 27.94 8.80
N ASP A 71 20.70 28.05 7.63
CA ASP A 71 20.60 29.23 6.76
C ASP A 71 19.37 29.12 5.81
N PRO A 72 18.41 30.06 5.89
CA PRO A 72 17.27 30.13 4.97
C PRO A 72 17.65 30.20 3.49
N LEU A 73 18.85 30.71 3.14
CA LEU A 73 19.33 30.80 1.76
C LEU A 73 19.79 29.45 1.20
N GLU A 74 20.20 28.50 2.05
CA GLU A 74 20.61 27.15 1.66
C GLU A 74 19.42 26.20 1.44
N ARG A 75 18.20 26.61 1.84
CA ARG A 75 16.96 25.83 1.64
C ARG A 75 16.58 25.58 0.17
N CYS A 76 17.34 26.13 -0.77
CA CYS A 76 17.23 25.83 -2.19
C CYS A 76 17.84 24.47 -2.57
N TRP A 77 18.79 23.94 -1.78
CA TRP A 77 19.39 22.61 -1.94
C TRP A 77 18.67 21.60 -1.05
N ASN A 78 17.56 21.10 -1.56
CA ASN A 78 16.59 20.36 -0.77
C ASN A 78 16.95 18.87 -0.60
N LEU A 79 18.10 18.58 0.03
CA LEU A 79 18.57 17.22 0.26
C LEU A 79 17.54 16.39 1.05
N GLY A 80 16.86 17.01 2.01
CA GLY A 80 15.76 16.37 2.74
C GLY A 80 14.65 15.88 1.81
N MET A 81 14.17 16.71 0.88
CA MET A 81 13.16 16.23 -0.05
C MET A 81 13.75 15.23 -1.05
N ASN A 82 14.94 15.43 -1.59
CA ASN A 82 15.44 14.64 -2.72
C ASN A 82 16.13 13.32 -2.35
N GLU A 83 16.64 13.20 -1.14
CA GLU A 83 17.34 12.00 -0.68
C GLU A 83 16.55 11.33 0.45
N PHE A 84 16.22 12.08 1.50
CA PHE A 84 15.60 11.50 2.69
C PHE A 84 14.18 10.98 2.44
N LEU A 85 13.30 11.78 1.81
CA LEU A 85 11.90 11.35 1.61
C LEU A 85 11.78 10.11 0.70
N PRO A 86 12.48 10.01 -0.45
CA PRO A 86 12.50 8.80 -1.26
C PRO A 86 12.96 7.57 -0.47
N SER A 87 14.04 7.68 0.30
CA SER A 87 14.56 6.58 1.11
C SER A 87 13.59 6.16 2.21
N LEU A 88 13.00 7.12 2.93
CA LEU A 88 11.98 6.86 3.95
C LEU A 88 10.77 6.14 3.35
N TYR A 89 10.20 6.66 2.26
CA TYR A 89 9.05 6.05 1.62
C TYR A 89 9.39 4.68 1.03
N GLY A 90 10.56 4.55 0.40
CA GLY A 90 11.06 3.28 -0.11
C GLY A 90 11.05 2.20 0.98
N MET A 91 11.68 2.46 2.12
CA MET A 91 11.72 1.50 3.22
C MET A 91 10.35 1.27 3.87
N ILE A 92 9.48 2.28 3.99
CA ILE A 92 8.09 2.06 4.44
C ILE A 92 7.34 1.12 3.51
N PHE A 93 7.44 1.33 2.20
CA PHE A 93 6.75 0.51 1.22
C PHE A 93 7.34 -0.90 1.12
N GLU A 94 8.66 -1.06 1.16
CA GLU A 94 9.31 -2.38 1.21
C GLU A 94 8.92 -3.15 2.47
N THR A 95 8.88 -2.47 3.62
CA THR A 95 8.39 -3.05 4.87
C THR A 95 6.92 -3.47 4.72
N ALA A 96 6.06 -2.61 4.16
CA ALA A 96 4.65 -2.90 3.97
C ALA A 96 4.40 -4.07 2.99
N ARG A 97 5.26 -4.22 1.97
CA ARG A 97 5.23 -5.34 1.03
C ARG A 97 5.43 -6.69 1.72
N LEU A 98 6.35 -6.75 2.69
CA LEU A 98 6.68 -7.96 3.44
C LEU A 98 5.65 -8.32 4.52
N ILE A 99 4.82 -7.36 4.94
CA ILE A 99 3.74 -7.59 5.89
C ILE A 99 2.51 -8.07 5.15
N SER A 100 1.98 -9.23 5.53
CA SER A 100 0.75 -9.77 4.94
C SER A 100 -0.42 -8.78 5.03
N TYR A 101 -1.26 -8.73 4.00
CA TYR A 101 -2.44 -7.86 3.98
C TYR A 101 -3.43 -8.14 5.11
N ASP A 102 -3.40 -9.36 5.66
CA ASP A 102 -4.23 -9.87 6.76
C ASP A 102 -3.44 -10.06 8.07
N ASP A 103 -2.31 -9.37 8.22
CA ASP A 103 -1.47 -9.40 9.43
C ASP A 103 -2.29 -9.14 10.70
N GLU A 104 -2.25 -10.08 11.64
CA GLU A 104 -3.04 -10.05 12.88
C GLU A 104 -2.61 -8.96 13.87
N HIS A 105 -1.40 -8.42 13.67
CA HIS A 105 -0.81 -7.39 14.52
C HIS A 105 -1.00 -5.97 13.97
N ASP A 106 -1.80 -5.80 12.92
CA ASP A 106 -2.10 -4.51 12.31
C ASP A 106 -0.81 -3.71 11.95
N ARG A 107 0.31 -4.38 11.62
CA ARG A 107 1.60 -3.70 11.37
C ARG A 107 1.55 -2.74 10.19
N GLN A 108 0.79 -3.07 9.14
CA GLN A 108 0.53 -2.12 8.05
C GLN A 108 -0.24 -0.89 8.53
N GLU A 109 -1.19 -1.04 9.46
CA GLU A 109 -1.93 0.09 10.05
C GLU A 109 -1.00 0.98 10.87
N ALA A 110 -0.07 0.38 11.61
CA ALA A 110 0.93 1.12 12.37
C ALA A 110 1.81 2.00 11.46
N LEU A 111 2.25 1.47 10.32
CA LEU A 111 2.99 2.24 9.31
C LEU A 111 2.15 3.39 8.74
N VAL A 112 0.87 3.16 8.44
CA VAL A 112 -0.06 4.23 8.02
C VAL A 112 -0.20 5.29 9.10
N GLN A 113 -0.32 4.88 10.37
CA GLN A 113 -0.43 5.81 11.48
C GLN A 113 0.82 6.68 11.63
N VAL A 114 2.02 6.13 11.42
CA VAL A 114 3.26 6.95 11.38
C VAL A 114 3.17 8.03 10.31
N LEU A 115 2.74 7.69 9.10
CA LEU A 115 2.55 8.66 8.01
C LEU A 115 1.51 9.73 8.35
N VAL A 116 0.42 9.33 9.01
CA VAL A 116 -0.61 10.27 9.49
C VAL A 116 -0.06 11.21 10.56
N GLU A 117 0.70 10.70 11.53
CA GLU A 117 1.29 11.52 12.60
C GLU A 117 2.36 12.46 12.07
N LEU A 118 3.21 12.03 11.12
CA LEU A 118 4.18 12.89 10.45
C LEU A 118 3.53 14.13 9.83
N ARG A 119 2.32 13.98 9.26
CA ARG A 119 1.55 15.07 8.64
C ARG A 119 0.94 16.05 9.65
N LYS A 120 0.88 15.68 10.94
CA LYS A 120 0.37 16.53 12.03
C LYS A 120 1.47 17.31 12.75
N LEU A 121 2.72 16.90 12.57
CA LEU A 121 3.88 17.58 13.16
C LEU A 121 4.15 18.94 12.48
N PRO A 122 4.93 19.84 13.10
CA PRO A 122 5.21 21.16 12.53
C PRO A 122 5.72 21.09 11.09
N GLU A 123 5.11 21.89 10.22
CA GLU A 123 5.41 21.89 8.78
C GLU A 123 6.87 22.23 8.51
N VAL A 124 7.54 21.41 7.71
CA VAL A 124 8.83 21.76 7.11
C VAL A 124 8.59 22.12 5.64
N THR A 125 8.77 23.40 5.34
CA THR A 125 8.42 23.98 4.03
C THR A 125 9.66 24.21 3.18
N PHE A 126 9.55 23.85 1.91
CA PHE A 126 10.52 24.14 0.87
C PHE A 126 9.87 24.80 -0.34
N ARG A 127 10.71 25.37 -1.21
CA ARG A 127 10.29 25.83 -2.54
C ARG A 127 10.90 24.91 -3.58
N ARG A 128 10.06 24.41 -4.47
CA ARG A 128 10.47 23.60 -5.59
C ARG A 128 11.32 24.42 -6.56
N SER A 129 12.46 23.86 -6.98
CA SER A 129 13.50 24.60 -7.73
C SER A 129 13.04 25.14 -9.08
N TYR A 130 12.12 24.47 -9.77
CA TYR A 130 11.76 24.79 -11.16
C TYR A 130 10.49 25.65 -11.33
N ASN A 131 9.59 25.70 -10.34
CA ASN A 131 8.34 26.48 -10.42
C ASN A 131 8.03 27.29 -9.15
N CYS A 132 8.92 27.26 -8.15
CA CYS A 132 8.78 27.98 -6.87
C CYS A 132 7.52 27.63 -6.07
N GLU A 133 6.83 26.53 -6.39
CA GLU A 133 5.67 26.07 -5.62
C GLU A 133 6.08 25.65 -4.21
N LYS A 134 5.21 25.91 -3.23
CA LYS A 134 5.40 25.51 -1.84
C LYS A 134 5.21 23.99 -1.73
N GLU A 135 6.26 23.30 -1.30
CA GLU A 135 6.20 21.90 -0.89
C GLU A 135 6.38 21.81 0.63
N ILE A 136 5.62 20.92 1.24
CA ILE A 136 5.65 20.64 2.68
C ILE A 136 6.00 19.16 2.81
N ALA A 137 7.13 18.88 3.46
CA ALA A 137 7.57 17.52 3.71
C ALA A 137 6.45 16.70 4.39
N PHE A 138 6.27 15.45 3.96
CA PHE A 138 5.25 14.51 4.44
C PHE A 138 3.79 14.82 4.07
N VAL A 139 3.47 16.05 3.66
CA VAL A 139 2.08 16.51 3.45
C VAL A 139 1.69 16.53 1.98
N ASN A 140 2.44 17.26 1.15
CA ASN A 140 2.16 17.43 -0.28
C ASN A 140 3.43 17.30 -1.13
N ASP A 141 4.40 16.53 -0.64
CA ASP A 141 5.58 16.18 -1.41
C ASP A 141 5.25 15.27 -2.60
N GLN A 142 6.07 15.35 -3.64
CA GLN A 142 5.93 14.53 -4.85
C GLN A 142 6.45 13.10 -4.70
N TRP A 143 7.22 12.83 -3.64
CA TRP A 143 8.02 11.61 -3.52
C TRP A 143 7.20 10.41 -3.11
N PHE A 144 6.18 10.60 -2.27
CA PHE A 144 5.25 9.51 -1.96
C PHE A 144 4.64 8.90 -3.24
N ALA A 145 4.11 9.75 -4.12
CA ALA A 145 3.49 9.33 -5.38
C ALA A 145 4.50 8.82 -6.42
N TYR A 146 5.75 9.30 -6.35
CA TYR A 146 6.84 8.80 -7.19
C TYR A 146 7.24 7.38 -6.79
N VAL A 147 7.55 7.16 -5.51
CA VAL A 147 7.96 5.85 -5.00
C VAL A 147 6.84 4.81 -5.17
N GLU A 148 5.58 5.19 -4.90
CA GLU A 148 4.43 4.33 -5.20
C GLU A 148 4.43 3.86 -6.66
N ARG A 149 4.73 4.77 -7.60
CA ARG A 149 4.70 4.47 -9.03
C ARG A 149 5.84 3.53 -9.44
N GLU A 150 7.04 3.76 -8.93
CA GLU A 150 8.19 2.90 -9.25
C GLU A 150 8.00 1.49 -8.68
N LEU A 151 7.52 1.37 -7.44
CA LEU A 151 7.20 0.05 -6.86
C LEU A 151 6.07 -0.65 -7.62
N LYS A 152 5.01 0.08 -7.99
CA LYS A 152 3.98 -0.50 -8.84
C LYS A 152 4.54 -0.98 -10.18
N ARG A 153 5.54 -0.32 -10.78
CA ARG A 153 6.16 -0.85 -12.00
C ARG A 153 6.81 -2.20 -11.75
N ILE A 154 7.53 -2.37 -10.64
CA ILE A 154 8.19 -3.63 -10.29
C ILE A 154 7.16 -4.75 -10.15
N TYR A 155 6.07 -4.53 -9.41
CA TYR A 155 5.09 -5.61 -9.13
C TYR A 155 4.02 -5.78 -10.21
N PHE A 156 3.70 -4.73 -10.98
CA PHE A 156 2.74 -4.79 -12.09
C PHE A 156 3.33 -5.39 -13.37
N VAL A 157 4.67 -5.41 -13.52
CA VAL A 157 5.35 -6.08 -14.64
C VAL A 157 4.94 -7.54 -14.73
N HIS A 158 4.80 -8.24 -13.60
CA HIS A 158 4.30 -9.62 -13.59
C HIS A 158 2.91 -9.76 -14.25
N TYR A 159 1.96 -8.87 -13.98
CA TYR A 159 0.64 -8.92 -14.62
C TYR A 159 0.70 -8.65 -16.14
N ARG A 160 1.56 -7.71 -16.57
CA ARG A 160 1.73 -7.40 -18.00
C ARG A 160 2.39 -8.55 -18.75
N ASP A 161 3.34 -9.23 -18.13
CA ASP A 161 4.04 -10.38 -18.70
C ASP A 161 3.11 -11.59 -18.89
N PHE A 162 2.05 -11.72 -18.08
CA PHE A 162 1.03 -12.77 -18.25
C PHE A 162 -0.06 -12.46 -19.30
N ARG A 163 -0.14 -11.22 -19.80
CA ARG A 163 -1.18 -10.79 -20.77
C ARG A 163 -0.66 -10.64 -22.19
N ILE A 164 0.63 -10.38 -22.38
CA ILE A 164 1.23 -10.37 -23.71
C ILE A 164 1.47 -11.84 -24.07
N ASP A 165 1.04 -12.27 -25.27
CA ASP A 165 1.29 -13.61 -25.84
C ASP A 165 2.80 -13.97 -25.96
N ASP A 166 3.71 -13.18 -25.38
CA ASP A 166 5.17 -13.36 -25.33
C ASP A 166 5.64 -14.26 -24.19
N TYR A 167 4.75 -14.89 -23.43
CA TYR A 167 5.16 -15.91 -22.44
C TYR A 167 5.90 -17.09 -23.10
N GLU A 168 5.81 -17.25 -24.42
CA GLU A 168 6.62 -18.22 -25.18
C GLU A 168 8.07 -17.76 -25.46
N SER A 169 8.44 -16.50 -25.18
CA SER A 169 9.72 -15.90 -25.61
C SER A 169 10.62 -15.41 -24.46
N SER A 170 10.07 -15.07 -23.29
CA SER A 170 10.90 -14.75 -22.12
C SER A 170 11.22 -16.02 -21.33
N SER A 171 12.50 -16.36 -21.30
CA SER A 171 13.12 -17.51 -20.64
C SER A 171 13.16 -17.34 -19.11
N SER A 172 12.01 -17.02 -18.49
CA SER A 172 11.80 -17.19 -17.06
C SER A 172 10.66 -18.16 -16.84
N SER A 173 10.98 -19.45 -16.92
CA SER A 173 10.27 -20.47 -16.17
C SER A 173 10.43 -20.14 -14.66
N GLY A 174 9.68 -19.15 -14.17
CA GLY A 174 9.69 -18.79 -12.75
C GLY A 174 9.16 -19.98 -11.95
N ASP A 175 9.85 -20.34 -10.87
CA ASP A 175 9.37 -21.35 -9.94
C ASP A 175 7.94 -20.97 -9.51
N PRO A 176 6.96 -21.89 -9.48
CA PRO A 176 5.65 -21.63 -8.90
C PRO A 176 5.70 -20.96 -7.52
N LYS A 177 6.77 -21.16 -6.75
CA LYS A 177 7.05 -20.46 -5.49
C LYS A 177 7.30 -18.97 -5.70
N ASP A 178 8.08 -18.58 -6.70
CA ASP A 178 8.37 -17.18 -7.02
C ASP A 178 7.08 -16.44 -7.41
N LEU A 179 6.23 -17.09 -8.22
CA LEU A 179 4.93 -16.51 -8.60
C LEU A 179 4.03 -16.28 -7.38
N LYS A 180 3.96 -17.24 -6.46
CA LYS A 180 3.15 -17.10 -5.24
C LYS A 180 3.69 -15.98 -4.35
N THR A 181 5.00 -15.89 -4.18
CA THR A 181 5.66 -14.82 -3.42
C THR A 181 5.34 -13.46 -4.03
N SER A 182 5.57 -13.26 -5.34
CA SER A 182 5.24 -12.00 -6.02
C SER A 182 3.75 -11.63 -5.92
N CYS A 183 2.85 -12.62 -6.00
CA CYS A 183 1.42 -12.43 -5.81
C CYS A 183 1.09 -11.92 -4.39
N ASN A 184 1.65 -12.55 -3.36
CA ASN A 184 1.45 -12.14 -1.97
C ASN A 184 1.96 -10.73 -1.72
N GLU A 185 3.17 -10.42 -2.21
CA GLU A 185 3.78 -9.09 -2.09
C GLU A 185 2.94 -8.01 -2.79
N TRP A 186 2.42 -8.32 -3.98
CA TRP A 186 1.54 -7.42 -4.72
C TRP A 186 0.22 -7.16 -3.98
N VAL A 187 -0.36 -8.20 -3.37
CA VAL A 187 -1.54 -8.06 -2.52
C VAL A 187 -1.24 -7.19 -1.30
N SER A 188 -0.13 -7.47 -0.60
CA SER A 188 0.30 -6.74 0.60
C SER A 188 0.51 -5.25 0.32
N ILE A 189 1.25 -4.90 -0.73
CA ILE A 189 1.51 -3.50 -1.08
C ILE A 189 0.23 -2.78 -1.53
N SER A 190 -0.65 -3.45 -2.28
CA SER A 190 -1.91 -2.86 -2.72
C SER A 190 -2.87 -2.62 -1.55
N ALA A 191 -2.91 -3.54 -0.58
CA ALA A 191 -3.70 -3.38 0.63
C ALA A 191 -3.15 -2.22 1.49
N PHE A 192 -1.84 -2.09 1.63
CA PHE A 192 -1.21 -0.94 2.30
C PHE A 192 -1.62 0.38 1.63
N LEU A 193 -1.58 0.44 0.30
CA LEU A 193 -2.01 1.63 -0.45
C LEU A 193 -3.50 1.95 -0.25
N ALA A 194 -4.35 0.94 -0.19
CA ALA A 194 -5.76 1.13 0.13
C ALA A 194 -5.96 1.73 1.55
N ARG A 195 -5.14 1.29 2.53
CA ARG A 195 -5.14 1.87 3.89
C ARG A 195 -4.64 3.32 3.89
N CYS A 196 -3.58 3.63 3.14
CA CYS A 196 -3.08 4.99 2.97
C CYS A 196 -4.18 5.92 2.39
N LEU A 197 -4.87 5.48 1.34
CA LEU A 197 -5.99 6.22 0.75
C LEU A 197 -7.12 6.44 1.77
N ARG A 198 -7.50 5.40 2.53
CA ARG A 198 -8.49 5.51 3.61
C ARG A 198 -8.10 6.56 4.66
N ALA A 199 -6.81 6.66 4.97
CA ALA A 199 -6.28 7.64 5.91
C ALA A 199 -6.13 9.07 5.33
N GLY A 200 -6.57 9.30 4.08
CA GLY A 200 -6.45 10.60 3.41
C GLY A 200 -5.04 10.93 2.93
N ILE A 201 -4.14 9.95 2.92
CA ILE A 201 -2.82 10.10 2.31
C ILE A 201 -3.03 10.15 0.79
N CYS A 202 -2.41 11.14 0.13
CA CYS A 202 -2.63 11.47 -1.28
C CYS A 202 -4.00 12.05 -1.64
N ASP A 203 -4.74 12.62 -0.69
CA ASP A 203 -6.03 13.26 -0.99
C ASP A 203 -5.95 14.38 -2.04
N ASN A 204 -4.82 15.04 -2.16
CA ASN A 204 -4.65 16.13 -3.13
C ASN A 204 -4.44 15.64 -4.59
N ASP A 205 -4.23 14.34 -4.82
CA ASP A 205 -4.08 13.80 -6.17
C ASP A 205 -5.44 13.53 -6.81
N LYS A 206 -5.75 14.28 -7.88
CA LYS A 206 -6.96 14.09 -8.70
C LYS A 206 -7.06 12.70 -9.32
N ARG A 207 -5.94 11.96 -9.41
CA ARG A 207 -5.84 10.60 -9.95
C ARG A 207 -5.89 9.52 -8.86
N ARG A 208 -6.09 9.86 -7.59
CA ARG A 208 -6.10 8.93 -6.46
C ARG A 208 -7.08 7.75 -6.62
N CYS A 209 -8.21 7.98 -7.29
CA CYS A 209 -9.22 6.93 -7.55
C CYS A 209 -9.01 6.19 -8.87
N LEU A 210 -8.13 6.68 -9.76
CA LEU A 210 -7.91 6.07 -11.08
C LEU A 210 -7.29 4.68 -10.96
N LYS A 211 -6.26 4.52 -10.12
CA LYS A 211 -5.57 3.23 -9.95
C LYS A 211 -6.48 2.19 -9.30
N PRO A 212 -7.14 2.45 -8.15
CA PRO A 212 -8.10 1.51 -7.58
C PRO A 212 -9.20 1.12 -8.56
N TRP A 213 -9.72 2.07 -9.34
CA TRP A 213 -10.75 1.79 -10.33
C TRP A 213 -10.26 0.83 -11.42
N ILE A 214 -9.04 1.02 -11.93
CA ILE A 214 -8.42 0.12 -12.91
C ILE A 214 -8.28 -1.29 -12.33
N ASP A 215 -7.73 -1.43 -11.12
CA ASP A 215 -7.51 -2.74 -10.47
C ASP A 215 -8.84 -3.48 -10.21
N ILE A 216 -9.87 -2.75 -9.75
CA ILE A 216 -11.21 -3.32 -9.54
C ILE A 216 -11.83 -3.79 -10.85
N ARG A 217 -11.72 -2.98 -11.92
CA ARG A 217 -12.25 -3.33 -13.24
C ARG A 217 -11.60 -4.62 -13.75
N PHE A 218 -10.28 -4.74 -13.62
CA PHE A 218 -9.57 -5.95 -14.04
C PHE A 218 -10.04 -7.18 -13.29
N ALA A 219 -10.28 -7.09 -11.99
CA ALA A 219 -10.69 -8.23 -11.17
C ALA A 219 -12.16 -8.63 -11.35
N LEU A 220 -13.06 -7.66 -11.58
CA LEU A 220 -14.52 -7.87 -11.50
C LEU A 220 -15.27 -7.68 -12.83
N GLU A 221 -14.66 -7.07 -13.85
CA GLU A 221 -15.30 -6.84 -15.16
C GLU A 221 -14.64 -7.61 -16.31
N GLU A 222 -13.32 -7.84 -16.28
CA GLU A 222 -12.59 -8.50 -17.36
C GLU A 222 -12.59 -10.03 -17.22
N ASP A 223 -12.52 -10.74 -18.36
CA ASP A 223 -12.32 -12.19 -18.36
C ASP A 223 -10.86 -12.51 -18.01
N THR A 224 -10.69 -13.06 -16.82
CA THR A 224 -9.37 -13.43 -16.28
C THR A 224 -9.12 -14.93 -16.38
N GLY A 225 -9.97 -15.71 -17.05
CA GLY A 225 -9.91 -17.19 -17.08
C GLY A 225 -8.57 -17.75 -17.57
N ASN A 226 -7.88 -17.03 -18.44
CA ASN A 226 -6.59 -17.43 -19.00
C ASN A 226 -5.39 -17.15 -18.07
N LEU A 227 -5.57 -16.37 -16.99
CA LEU A 227 -4.50 -16.06 -16.05
C LEU A 227 -4.27 -17.21 -15.06
N PRO A 228 -3.05 -17.41 -14.53
CA PRO A 228 -2.80 -18.35 -13.45
C PRO A 228 -3.69 -18.08 -12.22
N GLU A 229 -4.10 -19.14 -11.52
CA GLU A 229 -5.04 -19.03 -10.39
C GLU A 229 -4.54 -18.09 -9.28
N ALA A 230 -3.25 -18.16 -8.93
CA ALA A 230 -2.65 -17.26 -7.94
C ALA A 230 -2.78 -15.78 -8.33
N VAL A 231 -2.62 -15.46 -9.61
CA VAL A 231 -2.76 -14.10 -10.14
C VAL A 231 -4.22 -13.65 -10.08
N ARG A 232 -5.17 -14.51 -10.49
CA ARG A 232 -6.61 -14.22 -10.42
C ARG A 232 -7.05 -13.97 -8.99
N ASN A 233 -6.62 -14.80 -8.05
CA ASN A 233 -6.96 -14.65 -6.64
C ASN A 233 -6.35 -13.36 -6.07
N SER A 234 -5.12 -13.01 -6.44
CA SER A 234 -4.49 -11.75 -6.04
C SER A 234 -5.28 -10.54 -6.51
N LEU A 235 -5.66 -10.48 -7.79
CA LEU A 235 -6.51 -9.42 -8.34
C LEU A 235 -7.82 -9.27 -7.55
N ARG A 236 -8.48 -10.39 -7.23
CA ARG A 236 -9.72 -10.40 -6.45
C ARG A 236 -9.52 -9.84 -5.04
N ILE A 237 -8.42 -10.23 -4.36
CA ILE A 237 -8.10 -9.67 -3.03
C ILE A 237 -7.82 -8.17 -3.13
N ILE A 238 -7.03 -7.74 -4.12
CA ILE A 238 -6.68 -6.33 -4.31
C ILE A 238 -7.94 -5.48 -4.53
N ALA A 239 -8.80 -5.89 -5.45
CA ALA A 239 -10.08 -5.21 -5.70
C ALA A 239 -10.95 -5.15 -4.43
N ALA A 240 -11.02 -6.27 -3.71
CA ALA A 240 -11.73 -6.34 -2.44
C ALA A 240 -11.17 -5.38 -1.38
N GLN A 241 -9.85 -5.30 -1.22
CA GLN A 241 -9.21 -4.37 -0.27
C GLN A 241 -9.51 -2.91 -0.61
N TYR A 242 -9.43 -2.51 -1.88
CA TYR A 242 -9.78 -1.15 -2.28
C TYR A 242 -11.25 -0.82 -2.04
N ILE A 243 -12.17 -1.74 -2.34
CA ILE A 243 -13.60 -1.53 -2.09
C ILE A 243 -13.87 -1.45 -0.58
N LEU A 244 -13.31 -2.37 0.21
CA LEU A 244 -13.50 -2.42 1.67
C LEU A 244 -12.98 -1.19 2.38
N LEU A 245 -11.80 -0.72 1.99
CA LEU A 245 -11.10 0.35 2.71
C LEU A 245 -11.42 1.73 2.14
N TYR A 246 -11.77 1.80 0.86
CA TYR A 246 -11.86 3.06 0.12
C TYR A 246 -13.04 3.10 -0.89
N GLY A 247 -14.03 2.22 -0.73
CA GLY A 247 -15.13 2.05 -1.68
C GLY A 247 -16.00 3.28 -1.87
N ARG A 248 -16.33 4.02 -0.80
CA ARG A 248 -17.18 5.21 -0.91
C ARG A 248 -16.51 6.35 -1.69
N PRO A 249 -15.25 6.73 -1.42
CA PRO A 249 -14.52 7.66 -2.29
C PRO A 249 -14.43 7.20 -3.75
N ILE A 250 -14.28 5.90 -4.01
CA ILE A 250 -14.28 5.33 -5.38
C ILE A 250 -15.66 5.51 -6.03
N TYR A 251 -16.74 5.17 -5.32
CA TYR A 251 -18.12 5.37 -5.78
C TYR A 251 -18.38 6.84 -6.15
N ASN A 252 -18.07 7.76 -5.23
CA ASN A 252 -18.27 9.19 -5.42
C ASN A 252 -17.44 9.72 -6.60
N HIS A 253 -16.21 9.23 -6.76
CA HIS A 253 -15.39 9.58 -7.91
C HIS A 253 -16.02 9.09 -9.20
N MET A 254 -16.47 7.83 -9.28
CA MET A 254 -17.17 7.32 -10.46
C MET A 254 -18.42 8.15 -10.78
N ALA A 255 -19.25 8.44 -9.77
CA ALA A 255 -20.45 9.28 -9.92
C ALA A 255 -20.15 10.69 -10.44
N SER A 256 -18.93 11.21 -10.22
CA SER A 256 -18.49 12.49 -10.78
C SER A 256 -18.03 12.41 -12.24
N GLN A 257 -17.71 11.22 -12.75
CA GLN A 257 -17.14 11.01 -14.09
C GLN A 257 -18.15 10.45 -15.09
N ILE A 258 -19.15 9.69 -14.63
CA ILE A 258 -20.16 9.04 -15.49
C ILE A 258 -21.57 9.32 -14.95
N THR A 259 -22.60 8.92 -15.70
CA THR A 259 -23.98 9.16 -15.27
C THR A 259 -24.34 8.32 -14.03
N ALA A 260 -25.25 8.82 -13.20
CA ALA A 260 -25.71 8.09 -12.00
C ALA A 260 -26.23 6.68 -12.34
N THR A 261 -26.93 6.54 -13.47
CA THR A 261 -27.41 5.24 -13.99
C THR A 261 -26.24 4.30 -14.31
N GLU A 262 -25.18 4.79 -14.95
CA GLU A 262 -24.00 3.98 -15.26
C GLU A 262 -23.20 3.62 -14.00
N THR A 263 -23.08 4.55 -13.04
CA THR A 263 -22.45 4.27 -11.74
C THR A 263 -23.20 3.18 -11.00
N ALA A 264 -24.52 3.28 -10.89
CA ALA A 264 -25.35 2.26 -10.26
C ALA A 264 -25.24 0.91 -10.98
N LYS A 265 -25.22 0.90 -12.32
CA LYS A 265 -25.03 -0.32 -13.12
C LYS A 265 -23.67 -0.97 -12.86
N LYS A 266 -22.58 -0.19 -12.82
CA LYS A 266 -21.23 -0.71 -12.53
C LYS A 266 -21.13 -1.25 -11.11
N TRP A 267 -21.65 -0.53 -10.13
CA TRP A 267 -21.64 -0.97 -8.75
C TRP A 267 -22.45 -2.27 -8.56
N SER A 268 -23.60 -2.38 -9.23
CA SER A 268 -24.42 -3.60 -9.25
C SER A 268 -23.71 -4.76 -9.94
N LEU A 269 -22.98 -4.50 -11.02
CA LEU A 269 -22.15 -5.50 -11.70
C LEU A 269 -21.08 -6.07 -10.76
N TRP A 270 -20.39 -5.20 -10.02
CA TRP A 270 -19.39 -5.63 -9.04
C TRP A 270 -20.02 -6.46 -7.91
N ALA A 271 -21.18 -6.04 -7.39
CA ALA A 271 -21.92 -6.82 -6.40
C ALA A 271 -22.30 -8.22 -6.92
N ALA A 272 -22.79 -8.31 -8.16
CA ALA A 272 -23.15 -9.58 -8.79
C ALA A 272 -21.93 -10.48 -8.96
N LYS A 273 -20.79 -9.93 -9.40
CA LYS A 273 -19.56 -10.71 -9.58
C LYS A 273 -19.01 -11.23 -8.25
N LEU A 274 -19.05 -10.43 -7.18
CA LEU A 274 -18.67 -10.88 -5.85
C LEU A 274 -19.55 -12.03 -5.35
N LYS A 275 -20.87 -12.01 -5.65
CA LYS A 275 -21.79 -13.12 -5.33
C LYS A 275 -21.45 -14.39 -6.11
N GLU A 276 -21.17 -14.27 -7.40
CA GLU A 276 -20.74 -15.38 -8.25
C GLU A 276 -19.47 -16.04 -7.70
N LEU A 277 -18.43 -15.25 -7.39
CA LEU A 277 -17.18 -15.75 -6.81
C LEU A 277 -17.40 -16.48 -5.48
N LEU A 278 -18.29 -15.98 -4.62
CA LEU A 278 -18.63 -16.65 -3.36
C LEU A 278 -19.39 -17.98 -3.55
N GLN A 279 -20.12 -18.14 -4.67
CA GLN A 279 -20.83 -19.36 -5.01
C GLN A 279 -19.89 -20.41 -5.63
N GLU A 280 -18.98 -19.98 -6.52
CA GLU A 280 -17.96 -20.83 -7.14
C GLU A 280 -16.95 -21.39 -6.12
N GLY A 281 -16.63 -20.62 -5.07
CA GLY A 281 -15.67 -21.00 -4.03
C GLY A 281 -16.04 -22.20 -3.18
N ARG A 282 -17.26 -22.75 -3.27
CA ARG A 282 -17.67 -23.95 -2.52
C ARG A 282 -17.10 -25.28 -3.10
N GLY A 283 -16.26 -25.23 -4.13
CA GLY A 283 -15.58 -26.41 -4.69
C GLY A 283 -14.30 -26.19 -5.50
N ASN A 284 -13.89 -24.94 -5.79
CA ASN A 284 -12.82 -24.63 -6.77
C ASN A 284 -11.81 -23.58 -6.27
N GLY A 285 -10.94 -23.92 -5.30
CA GLY A 285 -9.67 -23.19 -5.09
C GLY A 285 -9.72 -21.79 -4.46
N ILE A 286 -10.90 -21.32 -4.01
CA ILE A 286 -11.00 -20.13 -3.14
C ILE A 286 -10.74 -20.57 -1.70
N ASP A 287 -9.65 -20.10 -1.09
CA ASP A 287 -9.40 -20.35 0.32
C ASP A 287 -10.38 -19.58 1.23
N GLU A 288 -10.47 -20.01 2.50
CA GLU A 288 -11.37 -19.40 3.48
C GLU A 288 -11.10 -17.91 3.70
N LYS A 289 -9.85 -17.47 3.52
CA LYS A 289 -9.45 -16.07 3.70
C LYS A 289 -10.03 -15.21 2.59
N LEU A 290 -9.87 -15.61 1.33
CA LEU A 290 -10.47 -14.94 0.18
C LEU A 290 -11.99 -14.92 0.30
N ALA A 291 -12.64 -16.03 0.67
CA ALA A 291 -14.08 -16.06 0.89
C ALA A 291 -14.54 -15.05 1.96
N SER A 292 -13.82 -14.96 3.09
CA SER A 292 -14.10 -14.01 4.16
C SER A 292 -13.97 -12.55 3.71
N VAL A 293 -12.91 -12.24 2.94
CA VAL A 293 -12.69 -10.91 2.35
C VAL A 293 -13.79 -10.55 1.35
N LEU A 294 -14.13 -11.44 0.43
CA LEU A 294 -15.19 -11.20 -0.57
C LEU A 294 -16.55 -10.99 0.08
N LYS A 295 -16.88 -11.73 1.15
CA LYS A 295 -18.14 -11.57 1.88
C LYS A 295 -18.26 -10.19 2.52
N ARG A 296 -17.20 -9.72 3.19
CA ARG A 296 -17.16 -8.36 3.76
C ARG A 296 -17.27 -7.31 2.66
N THR A 297 -16.58 -7.53 1.54
CA THR A 297 -16.59 -6.61 0.40
C THR A 297 -17.99 -6.47 -0.17
N LEU A 298 -18.70 -7.58 -0.34
CA LEU A 298 -20.07 -7.57 -0.83
C LEU A 298 -21.00 -6.76 0.09
N ALA A 299 -20.87 -6.94 1.41
CA ALA A 299 -21.65 -6.17 2.38
C ALA A 299 -21.39 -4.66 2.27
N GLU A 300 -20.14 -4.25 2.06
CA GLU A 300 -19.79 -2.84 1.87
C GLU A 300 -20.37 -2.27 0.57
N VAL A 301 -20.29 -3.02 -0.53
CA VAL A 301 -20.91 -2.65 -1.82
C VAL A 301 -22.41 -2.45 -1.67
N GLU A 302 -23.09 -3.38 -1.00
CA GLU A 302 -24.53 -3.30 -0.75
C GLU A 302 -24.91 -2.15 0.20
N SER A 303 -24.06 -1.86 1.19
CA SER A 303 -24.25 -0.72 2.11
C SER A 303 -24.17 0.61 1.36
N ILE A 304 -23.12 0.81 0.54
CA ILE A 304 -22.96 2.03 -0.26
C ILE A 304 -24.13 2.20 -1.24
N ALA A 305 -24.59 1.12 -1.87
CA ALA A 305 -25.73 1.18 -2.78
C ALA A 305 -27.03 1.60 -2.08
N SER A 306 -27.24 1.10 -0.86
CA SER A 306 -28.43 1.42 -0.05
C SER A 306 -28.46 2.88 0.38
N ASP A 307 -27.32 3.42 0.81
CA ASP A 307 -27.22 4.82 1.25
C ASP A 307 -27.45 5.83 0.12
N VAL A 308 -27.13 5.48 -1.12
CA VAL A 308 -27.33 6.36 -2.28
C VAL A 308 -28.75 6.30 -2.82
N ALA A 309 -29.49 5.22 -2.52
CA ALA A 309 -30.89 5.06 -2.92
C ALA A 309 -31.88 5.73 -1.95
N ALA A 310 -31.43 6.06 -0.73
CA ALA A 310 -32.21 6.74 0.32
C ALA A 310 -32.21 8.27 0.14
#